data_AF-A0A6J4F8D1-F1
#
_entry.id   AF-A0A6J4F8D1-F1
#
_cell.length_a   1.000
_cell.length_b   1.000
_cell.length_c   1.000
_cell.angle_alpha   90.00
_cell.angle_beta   90.00
_cell.angle_gamma   90.00
#
_symmetry.space_group_name_H-M   'P 1'
#
loop_
_entity.id
_entity.type
_entity.pdbx_description
1 polymer ?
#
loop_
_entity_poly.entity_id
_entity_poly.type
_entity_poly.pdbx_seq_one_letter_code
_entity_poly.pdbx_strand_id
1 'polypeptide(L)'
;METSTATITVLNITPVHAGRLLALADVELLIDGVAIILHGVQVRADGSKTEITLPNYRAPDGSWRSAVTLPEEVRGPMGDAVMAAGVEAGLLMEKVAIV
;
A
#
# COMPACT_ATOMS: atom_id res chain seq x y z
N MET A 1 -5.89 -19.44 18.79
CA MET A 1 -4.88 -19.23 17.74
C MET A 1 -3.87 -18.28 18.33
N GLU A 2 -2.58 -18.62 18.28
CA GLU A 2 -1.53 -17.69 18.72
C GLU A 2 -1.31 -16.65 17.62
N THR A 3 -1.06 -15.41 18.02
CA THR A 3 -0.83 -14.28 17.11
C THR A 3 0.43 -13.57 17.53
N SER A 4 1.21 -13.12 16.54
CA SER A 4 2.39 -12.29 16.73
C SER A 4 2.13 -10.87 16.25
N THR A 5 2.82 -9.90 16.84
CA THR A 5 2.78 -8.51 16.38
C THR A 5 3.49 -8.38 15.03
N ALA A 6 2.84 -7.72 14.07
CA ALA A 6 3.46 -7.28 12.84
C ALA A 6 3.72 -5.77 12.90
N THR A 7 4.98 -5.36 12.79
CA THR A 7 5.33 -3.95 12.61
C THR A 7 5.37 -3.62 11.13
N ILE A 8 4.71 -2.53 10.74
CA ILE A 8 4.59 -2.10 9.35
C ILE A 8 5.39 -0.81 9.18
N THR A 9 6.28 -0.76 8.19
CA THR A 9 7.07 0.44 7.90
C THR A 9 7.09 0.69 6.39
N VAL A 10 6.74 1.90 5.97
CA VAL A 10 6.92 2.31 4.57
C VAL A 10 8.37 2.72 4.38
N LEU A 11 9.12 1.96 3.59
CA LEU A 11 10.55 2.20 3.36
C LEU A 11 10.78 3.32 2.34
N ASN A 12 9.94 3.37 1.31
CA ASN A 12 10.04 4.33 0.23
C ASN A 12 8.66 4.52 -0.41
N ILE A 13 8.44 5.71 -0.98
CA ILE A 13 7.32 6.00 -1.87
C ILE A 13 7.84 6.78 -3.08
N THR A 14 7.76 6.17 -4.25
CA THR A 14 8.26 6.72 -5.50
C THR A 14 7.09 7.20 -6.36
N PRO A 15 7.01 8.49 -6.71
CA PRO A 15 5.98 9.00 -7.60
C PRO A 15 6.07 8.34 -8.98
N VAL A 16 4.93 8.02 -9.57
CA VAL A 16 4.83 7.54 -10.95
C VAL A 16 3.72 8.29 -11.67
N HIS A 17 3.96 8.68 -12.93
CA HIS A 17 2.99 9.42 -13.73
C HIS A 17 2.26 8.49 -14.70
N ALA A 18 1.42 7.60 -14.17
CA ALA A 18 0.77 6.55 -14.95
C ALA A 18 -0.75 6.50 -14.72
N GLY A 19 -1.47 7.47 -15.31
CA GLY A 19 -2.93 7.55 -15.24
C GLY A 19 -3.43 7.64 -13.80
N ARG A 20 -4.13 6.61 -13.32
CA ARG A 20 -4.66 6.54 -11.94
C ARG A 20 -3.63 6.00 -10.93
N LEU A 21 -2.46 5.56 -11.35
CA LEU A 21 -1.37 5.14 -10.46
C LEU A 21 -0.47 6.36 -10.22
N LEU A 22 -0.42 6.83 -8.97
CA LEU A 22 0.30 8.03 -8.57
C LEU A 22 1.67 7.73 -7.97
N ALA A 23 1.81 6.60 -7.28
CA ALA A 23 3.09 6.20 -6.68
C ALA A 23 3.17 4.67 -6.47
N LEU A 24 4.40 4.21 -6.29
CA LEU A 24 4.73 2.87 -5.84
C LEU A 24 5.46 2.96 -4.50
N ALA A 25 5.00 2.21 -3.52
CA ALA A 25 5.61 2.12 -2.20
C ALA A 25 6.27 0.76 -1.99
N ASP A 26 7.39 0.77 -1.26
CA ASP A 26 8.01 -0.42 -0.69
C ASP A 26 7.65 -0.46 0.79
N VAL A 27 7.09 -1.58 1.25
CA VAL A 27 6.62 -1.73 2.64
C VAL A 27 7.29 -2.92 3.31
N GLU A 28 7.88 -2.69 4.47
CA GLU A 28 8.41 -3.73 5.34
C GLU A 28 7.33 -4.19 6.34
N LEU A 29 7.19 -5.50 6.46
CA LEU A 29 6.47 -6.19 7.53
C LEU A 29 7.49 -6.93 8.39
N LEU A 30 7.69 -6.51 9.62
CA LEU A 30 8.55 -7.18 10.60
C LEU A 30 7.70 -8.03 11.54
N ILE A 31 7.91 -9.34 11.51
CA ILE A 31 7.16 -10.32 12.33
C ILE A 31 8.17 -11.24 12.99
N ASP A 32 8.20 -11.26 14.32
CA ASP A 32 9.10 -12.12 15.12
C ASP A 32 10.58 -12.04 14.68
N GLY A 33 11.04 -10.84 14.31
CA GLY A 33 12.40 -10.58 13.85
C GLY A 33 12.67 -10.90 12.38
N VAL A 34 11.67 -11.35 11.63
CA VAL A 34 11.75 -11.62 10.19
C VAL A 34 11.14 -10.46 9.41
N ALA A 35 11.95 -9.82 8.57
CA ALA A 35 11.51 -8.76 7.67
C ALA A 35 11.03 -9.33 6.33
N ILE A 36 9.82 -8.95 5.93
CA ILE A 36 9.23 -9.26 4.63
C ILE A 36 8.98 -7.93 3.92
N ILE A 37 9.61 -7.73 2.77
CA ILE A 37 9.47 -6.49 2.01
C ILE A 37 8.54 -6.71 0.83
N LEU A 38 7.45 -5.94 0.79
CA LEU A 38 6.48 -5.88 -0.29
C LEU A 38 6.85 -4.74 -1.24
N HIS A 39 7.32 -5.11 -2.43
CA HIS A 39 7.65 -4.15 -3.47
C HIS A 39 6.47 -3.82 -4.37
N GLY A 40 6.31 -2.54 -4.69
CA GLY A 40 5.32 -2.09 -5.66
C GLY A 40 3.88 -2.07 -5.13
N VAL A 41 3.71 -1.76 -3.84
CA VAL A 41 2.40 -1.42 -3.28
C VAL A 41 1.92 -0.14 -3.97
N GLN A 42 0.72 -0.16 -4.53
CA GLN A 42 0.26 0.86 -5.45
C GLN A 42 -0.57 1.92 -4.73
N VAL A 43 -0.14 3.18 -4.81
CA VAL A 43 -0.98 4.33 -4.47
C VAL A 43 -1.74 4.73 -5.72
N ARG A 44 -3.04 4.47 -5.72
CA ARG A 44 -3.92 4.80 -6.84
C ARG A 44 -4.89 5.86 -6.43
N ALA A 45 -5.13 6.85 -7.28
CA ALA A 45 -6.20 7.78 -7.06
C ALA A 45 -6.87 8.18 -8.38
N ASP A 46 -8.12 8.58 -8.26
CA ASP A 46 -8.80 9.42 -9.23
C ASP A 46 -9.32 10.67 -8.50
N GLY A 47 -9.90 11.63 -9.23
CA GLY A 47 -10.45 12.84 -8.63
C GLY A 47 -11.53 12.63 -7.57
N SER A 48 -11.97 11.39 -7.31
CA SER A 48 -13.00 11.05 -6.32
C SER A 48 -12.51 10.18 -5.17
N LYS A 49 -11.49 9.34 -5.36
CA LYS A 49 -11.02 8.38 -4.35
C LYS A 49 -9.53 8.07 -4.47
N THR A 50 -8.93 7.77 -3.32
CA THR A 50 -7.59 7.19 -3.19
C THR A 50 -7.74 5.76 -2.68
N GLU A 51 -6.96 4.84 -3.24
CA GLU A 51 -6.96 3.41 -2.93
C GLU A 51 -5.52 2.90 -2.86
N ILE A 52 -5.21 2.15 -1.79
CA ILE A 52 -3.95 1.40 -1.68
C ILE A 52 -4.19 -0.04 -2.16
N THR A 53 -3.46 -0.45 -3.18
CA THR A 53 -3.60 -1.78 -3.80
C THR A 53 -2.31 -2.58 -3.64
N LEU A 54 -2.43 -3.88 -3.35
CA LEU A 54 -1.27 -4.77 -3.28
C LEU A 54 -0.57 -4.87 -4.65
N PRO A 55 0.71 -5.30 -4.68
CA PRO A 55 1.42 -5.56 -5.92
C PRO A 55 0.62 -6.57 -6.76
N ASN A 56 0.47 -6.30 -8.05
CA ASN A 56 -0.31 -7.15 -8.96
C ASN A 56 0.57 -7.66 -10.10
N TYR A 57 0.27 -8.87 -10.56
CA TYR A 57 0.86 -9.45 -11.77
C TYR A 57 -0.23 -9.83 -12.77
N ARG A 58 0.18 -9.98 -14.03
CA ARG A 58 -0.68 -10.51 -15.09
C ARG A 58 -0.59 -12.04 -15.06
N ALA A 59 -1.68 -12.69 -14.70
CA ALA A 59 -1.76 -14.14 -14.68
C ALA A 59 -1.83 -14.73 -16.11
N PRO A 60 -1.54 -16.03 -16.30
CA PRO A 60 -1.55 -16.67 -17.63
C PRO A 60 -2.89 -16.58 -18.37
N ASP A 61 -4.00 -16.47 -17.64
CA ASP A 61 -5.35 -16.26 -18.18
C ASP A 61 -5.61 -14.80 -18.62
N GLY A 62 -4.62 -13.92 -18.46
CA GLY A 62 -4.77 -12.50 -18.72
C GLY A 62 -5.63 -11.79 -17.67
N SER A 63 -5.81 -12.32 -16.46
CA SER A 63 -6.39 -11.56 -15.35
C SER A 63 -5.30 -10.81 -14.58
N TRP A 64 -5.66 -9.72 -13.92
CA TRP A 64 -4.80 -9.12 -12.88
C TRP A 64 -5.04 -9.84 -11.57
N ARG A 65 -3.96 -10.26 -10.90
CA ARG A 65 -4.02 -10.91 -9.58
C ARG A 65 -3.03 -10.26 -8.62
N SER A 66 -3.43 -10.16 -7.35
CA SER A 66 -2.51 -9.79 -6.28
C SER A 66 -1.38 -10.80 -6.20
N ALA A 67 -0.14 -10.32 -6.13
CA ALA A 67 1.05 -11.14 -5.94
C ALA A 67 1.14 -11.70 -4.52
N VAL A 68 0.48 -11.04 -3.56
CA VAL A 68 0.46 -11.41 -2.15
C VAL A 68 -0.98 -11.29 -1.64
N THR A 69 -1.37 -12.18 -0.73
CA THR A 69 -2.61 -12.07 0.02
C THR A 69 -2.25 -11.76 1.47
N LEU A 70 -2.78 -10.66 1.98
CA LEU A 70 -2.65 -10.27 3.38
C LEU A 70 -4.01 -10.38 4.08
N PRO A 71 -4.05 -10.82 5.35
CA PRO A 71 -5.26 -10.78 6.16
C PRO A 71 -5.64 -9.32 6.47
N GLU A 72 -6.91 -9.05 6.79
CA GLU A 72 -7.41 -7.68 7.00
C GLU A 72 -6.65 -6.91 8.09
N GLU A 73 -6.21 -7.62 9.14
CA GLU A 73 -5.49 -7.09 10.29
C GLU A 73 -4.12 -6.53 9.90
N VAL A 74 -3.57 -6.95 8.75
CA VAL A 74 -2.33 -6.40 8.18
C VAL A 74 -2.65 -5.46 7.02
N ARG A 75 -3.60 -5.82 6.15
CA ARG A 75 -3.91 -5.07 4.93
C ARG A 75 -4.43 -3.66 5.23
N GLY A 76 -5.31 -3.50 6.20
CA GLY A 76 -5.88 -2.20 6.59
C GLY A 76 -4.79 -1.26 7.12
N PRO A 77 -4.09 -1.63 8.21
CA PRO A 77 -3.01 -0.82 8.78
C PRO A 77 -1.87 -0.53 7.79
N MET A 78 -1.56 -1.46 6.88
CA MET A 78 -0.61 -1.22 5.79
C MET A 78 -1.11 -0.13 4.84
N GLY A 79 -2.39 -0.17 4.48
CA GLY A 79 -3.02 0.88 3.67
C GLY A 79 -2.93 2.25 4.35
N ASP A 80 -3.21 2.32 5.65
CA ASP A 80 -3.14 3.57 6.42
C ASP A 80 -1.71 4.12 6.47
N ALA A 81 -0.71 3.26 6.73
CA ALA A 81 0.70 3.65 6.74
C ALA A 81 1.16 4.20 5.38
N VAL A 82 0.76 3.57 4.28
CA VAL A 82 1.08 4.03 2.92
C VAL A 82 0.36 5.33 2.58
N MET A 83 -0.89 5.51 3.02
CA MET A 83 -1.61 6.79 2.85
C MET A 83 -0.92 7.92 3.60
N ALA A 84 -0.52 7.70 4.86
CA ALA A 84 0.22 8.68 5.65
C ALA A 84 1.55 9.06 4.97
N ALA A 85 2.33 8.07 4.52
CA ALA A 85 3.56 8.32 3.76
C ALA A 85 3.30 9.10 2.45
N GLY A 86 2.18 8.84 1.77
CA GLY A 86 1.75 9.59 0.60
C GLY A 86 1.41 11.06 0.90
N VAL A 87 0.81 11.35 2.05
CA VAL A 87 0.56 12.72 2.51
C VAL A 87 1.87 13.43 2.85
N GLU A 88 2.75 12.77 3.61
CA GLU A 88 4.08 13.31 3.97
C GLU A 88 4.94 13.62 2.73
N ALA A 89 4.86 12.78 1.70
CA ALA A 89 5.55 12.98 0.43
C ALA A 89 4.88 14.02 -0.49
N GLY A 90 3.76 14.63 -0.09
CA GLY A 90 3.01 15.59 -0.90
C GLY A 90 2.30 14.99 -2.12
N LEU A 91 2.10 13.67 -2.13
CA LEU A 91 1.44 12.93 -3.21
C LEU A 91 -0.07 12.82 -3.01
N LEU A 92 -0.50 12.86 -1.75
CA LEU A 92 -1.89 12.82 -1.33
C LEU A 92 -2.19 14.06 -0.47
N MET A 93 -3.47 14.40 -0.38
CA MET A 93 -3.96 15.46 0.50
C MET A 93 -4.98 14.88 1.47
N GLU A 94 -4.90 15.29 2.73
CA GLU A 94 -5.96 15.00 3.69
C GLU A 94 -7.24 15.71 3.26
N LYS A 95 -8.35 14.96 3.25
CA LYS A 95 -9.66 15.58 3.03
C LYS A 95 -10.06 16.29 4.31
N VAL A 96 -10.01 17.62 4.29
CA VAL A 96 -10.61 18.43 5.37
C VAL A 96 -12.12 18.22 5.32
N ALA A 97 -12.67 17.58 6.35
CA ALA A 97 -14.11 17.53 6.54
C ALA A 97 -14.58 18.97 6.86
N ILE A 98 -15.29 19.59 5.93
CA ILE A 98 -16.03 20.82 6.23
C ILE A 98 -17.23 20.37 7.07
N VAL A 99 -17.19 20.70 8.36
CA VAL A 99 -18.28 20.47 9.32
C VAL A 99 -19.34 21.55 9.16
#